data_AF-A0A1S3YHM5-F1
#
_entry.id   AF-A0A1S3YHM5-F1
#
_cell.length_a   1.000
_cell.length_b   1.000
_cell.length_c   1.000
_cell.angle_alpha   90.00
_cell.angle_beta   90.00
_cell.angle_gamma   90.00
#
_symmetry.space_group_name_H-M   'P 1'
#
loop_
_entity.id
_entity.type
_entity.pdbx_description
1 polymer ?
#
loop_
_entity_poly.entity_id
_entity_poly.type
_entity_poly.pdbx_seq_one_letter_code
_entity_poly.pdbx_strand_id
1 'polypeptide(L)'
;MSEWLREDIWDKRLEKWNTPEWKAKSEQAKANRASKKGGSLHTGGSITFETHKVRMEKQRGRDVSYAEVFEELHKKKKKDGTREHWVVTREDYHKRLEEWQQTQPPSTQPTPDDMASLWTEAVGGANKGRVYGLGVHRPTGHPNPLLANSSPQNKEQMEDMRNEIRGLKQQFNSQYRTFVTMQKFMRKHEHDLSDDEDEQTESDV
;
A
#
# COMPACT_ATOMS: atom_id res chain seq x y z
N MET A 1 -1.15 49.86 -11.64
CA MET A 1 -1.18 48.39 -11.51
C MET A 1 -0.31 47.79 -12.60
N SER A 2 0.35 46.67 -12.32
CA SER A 2 1.33 46.05 -13.22
C SER A 2 0.66 45.58 -14.53
N GLU A 3 1.28 45.82 -15.69
CA GLU A 3 0.74 45.47 -17.03
C GLU A 3 0.41 43.99 -17.24
N TRP A 4 0.88 43.09 -16.37
CA TRP A 4 0.68 41.65 -16.50
C TRP A 4 -0.71 41.17 -16.05
N LEU A 5 -1.50 41.98 -15.33
CA LEU A 5 -2.85 41.61 -14.88
C LEU A 5 -3.84 42.74 -15.15
N ARG A 6 -4.86 42.46 -15.97
CA ARG A 6 -5.93 43.42 -16.27
C ARG A 6 -6.72 43.77 -15.01
N GLU A 7 -7.08 45.04 -14.90
CA GLU A 7 -7.80 45.61 -13.75
C GLU A 7 -9.15 44.92 -13.54
N ASP A 8 -9.90 44.65 -14.62
CA ASP A 8 -11.19 43.96 -14.55
C ASP A 8 -11.09 42.53 -13.98
N ILE A 9 -9.97 41.84 -14.20
CA ILE A 9 -9.71 40.51 -13.64
C ILE A 9 -9.31 40.60 -12.17
N TRP A 10 -8.58 41.64 -11.79
CA TRP A 10 -8.22 41.91 -10.40
C TRP A 10 -9.46 42.20 -9.55
N ASP A 11 -10.35 43.06 -10.03
CA ASP A 11 -11.58 43.44 -9.32
C ASP A 11 -12.50 42.23 -9.10
N LYS A 12 -12.69 41.38 -10.12
CA LYS A 12 -13.44 40.12 -9.99
C LYS A 12 -12.85 39.18 -8.93
N ARG A 13 -11.52 39.14 -8.80
CA ARG A 13 -10.85 38.34 -7.74
C ARG A 13 -11.09 38.96 -6.38
N LEU A 14 -11.01 40.28 -6.28
CA LEU A 14 -11.21 41.02 -5.05
C LEU A 14 -12.64 40.84 -4.52
N GLU A 15 -13.64 40.90 -5.39
CA GLU A 15 -15.05 40.63 -5.07
C GLU A 15 -15.21 39.23 -4.44
N LYS A 16 -14.65 38.20 -5.09
CA LYS A 16 -14.68 36.82 -4.59
C LYS A 16 -13.95 36.66 -3.27
N TRP A 17 -12.74 37.23 -3.13
CA TRP A 17 -11.92 37.10 -1.93
C TRP A 17 -12.47 37.87 -0.73
N ASN A 18 -13.27 38.92 -0.97
CA ASN A 18 -13.87 39.72 0.08
C ASN A 18 -15.15 39.14 0.67
N THR A 19 -15.72 38.10 0.04
CA THR A 19 -16.88 37.39 0.59
C THR A 19 -16.59 36.85 1.99
N PRO A 20 -17.59 36.84 2.90
CA PRO A 20 -17.41 36.34 4.26
C PRO A 20 -16.99 34.86 4.28
N GLU A 21 -17.50 34.06 3.35
CA GLU A 21 -17.12 32.66 3.20
C GLU A 21 -15.64 32.48 2.86
N TRP A 22 -15.10 33.28 1.94
CA TRP A 22 -13.69 33.18 1.56
C TRP A 22 -12.77 33.68 2.67
N LYS A 23 -13.14 34.76 3.36
CA LYS A 23 -12.42 35.25 4.54
C LYS A 23 -12.38 34.19 5.65
N ALA A 24 -13.49 33.50 5.91
CA ALA A 24 -13.53 32.40 6.87
C ALA A 24 -12.58 31.25 6.48
N LYS A 25 -12.58 30.83 5.21
CA LYS A 25 -11.63 29.83 4.68
C LYS A 25 -10.18 30.29 4.83
N SER A 26 -9.90 31.57 4.55
CA SER A 26 -8.56 32.15 4.68
C SER A 26 -8.07 32.16 6.13
N GLU A 27 -8.92 32.59 7.08
CA GLU A 27 -8.58 32.56 8.51
C GLU A 27 -8.42 31.12 9.03
N GLN A 28 -9.25 30.18 8.58
CA GLN A 28 -9.07 28.76 8.89
C GLN A 28 -7.72 28.24 8.35
N ALA A 29 -7.37 28.56 7.10
CA ALA A 29 -6.09 28.17 6.52
C ALA A 29 -4.90 28.82 7.24
N LYS A 30 -5.05 30.06 7.72
CA LYS A 30 -4.06 30.76 8.55
C LYS A 30 -3.91 30.11 9.92
N ALA A 31 -5.00 29.77 10.59
CA ALA A 31 -4.98 29.02 11.85
C ALA A 31 -4.32 27.63 11.67
N ASN A 32 -4.63 26.93 10.57
CA ASN A 32 -4.00 25.65 10.23
C ASN A 32 -2.49 25.78 10.00
N ARG A 33 -2.04 26.86 9.35
CA ARG A 33 -0.59 27.15 9.17
C ARG A 33 0.10 27.53 10.48
N ALA A 34 -0.58 28.25 11.36
CA ALA A 34 -0.07 28.64 12.68
C ALA A 34 -0.13 27.49 13.71
N SER A 35 -0.90 26.45 13.44
CA SER A 35 -1.01 25.26 14.28
C SER A 35 0.34 24.56 14.43
N LYS A 36 0.72 24.28 15.68
CA LYS A 36 1.89 23.46 16.03
C LYS A 36 1.80 22.03 15.47
N LYS A 37 0.59 21.55 15.18
CA LYS A 37 0.32 20.22 14.62
C LYS A 37 0.35 20.21 13.08
N GLY A 38 0.22 21.38 12.44
CA GLY A 38 -0.07 21.52 11.00
C GLY A 38 1.02 22.19 10.15
N GLY A 39 2.05 22.78 10.77
CA GLY A 39 3.22 23.34 10.06
C GLY A 39 4.24 22.29 9.61
N SER A 40 3.79 21.09 9.22
CA SER A 40 4.68 19.98 8.91
C SER A 40 5.45 20.27 7.62
N LEU A 41 6.76 20.51 7.75
CA LEU A 41 7.68 20.60 6.62
C LEU A 41 7.75 19.23 5.96
N HIS A 42 6.97 18.99 4.92
CA HIS A 42 7.16 17.80 4.10
C HIS A 42 8.31 18.04 3.13
N THR A 43 9.48 17.50 3.44
CA THR A 43 10.66 17.56 2.56
C THR A 43 10.76 16.36 1.63
N GLY A 44 9.81 15.41 1.72
CA GLY A 44 9.86 14.17 0.96
C GLY A 44 9.57 14.30 -0.55
N GLY A 45 9.09 15.47 -1.00
CA GLY A 45 8.75 15.69 -2.40
C GLY A 45 7.56 14.85 -2.87
N SER A 46 7.51 14.55 -4.16
CA SER A 46 6.39 13.88 -4.85
C SER A 46 6.39 12.35 -4.76
N ILE A 47 7.21 11.76 -3.88
CA ILE A 47 7.30 10.30 -3.70
C ILE A 47 6.56 9.85 -2.44
N THR A 48 6.04 8.62 -2.48
CA THR A 48 5.29 8.06 -1.36
C THR A 48 6.20 7.73 -0.19
N PHE A 49 5.59 7.69 0.99
CA PHE A 49 6.27 7.31 2.24
C PHE A 49 6.86 5.90 2.17
N GLU A 50 6.13 4.96 1.54
CA GLU A 50 6.61 3.60 1.29
C GLU A 50 7.84 3.57 0.39
N THR A 51 7.85 4.41 -0.65
CA THR A 51 9.02 4.53 -1.53
C THR A 51 10.24 5.06 -0.75
N HIS A 52 10.02 6.01 0.16
CA HIS A 52 11.08 6.48 1.06
C HIS A 52 11.54 5.39 2.03
N LYS A 53 10.63 4.62 2.63
CA LYS A 53 10.95 3.49 3.51
C LYS A 53 11.86 2.48 2.81
N VAL A 54 11.47 1.99 1.63
CA VAL A 54 12.26 1.03 0.85
C VAL A 54 13.66 1.58 0.51
N ARG A 55 13.76 2.87 0.16
CA ARG A 55 15.07 3.51 -0.10
C ARG A 55 15.92 3.58 1.16
N MET A 56 15.33 3.92 2.30
CA MET A 56 16.03 4.00 3.57
C MET A 56 16.48 2.62 4.06
N GLU A 57 15.66 1.59 3.90
CA GLU A 57 16.01 0.19 4.23
C GLU A 57 17.21 -0.27 3.40
N LYS A 58 17.20 0.00 2.09
CA LYS A 58 18.34 -0.30 1.21
C LYS A 58 19.62 0.45 1.61
N GLN A 59 19.50 1.71 2.02
CA GLN A 59 20.66 2.52 2.44
C GLN A 59 21.22 2.11 3.79
N ARG A 60 20.36 1.70 4.74
CA ARG A 60 20.75 1.36 6.10
C ARG A 60 21.04 -0.12 6.31
N GLY A 61 20.63 -0.99 5.38
CA GLY A 61 20.80 -2.44 5.48
C GLY A 61 19.98 -3.08 6.61
N ARG A 62 18.93 -2.40 7.09
CA ARG A 62 18.01 -2.90 8.12
C ARG A 62 16.60 -2.38 7.88
N ASP A 63 15.63 -3.02 8.51
CA ASP A 63 14.25 -2.53 8.53
C ASP A 63 14.17 -1.15 9.19
N VAL A 64 13.35 -0.28 8.59
CA VAL A 64 13.18 1.12 9.01
C VAL A 64 11.72 1.33 9.38
N SER A 65 11.48 1.83 10.59
CA SER A 65 10.12 2.10 11.05
C SER A 65 9.52 3.32 10.36
N TYR A 66 8.19 3.40 10.30
CA TYR A 66 7.49 4.58 9.78
C TYR A 66 7.83 5.86 10.55
N ALA A 67 8.11 5.77 11.85
CA ALA A 67 8.55 6.91 12.64
C ALA A 67 9.93 7.42 12.20
N GLU A 68 10.85 6.53 11.84
CA GLU A 68 12.16 6.92 11.31
C GLU A 68 12.07 7.57 9.93
N VAL A 69 11.21 7.04 9.06
CA VAL A 69 10.91 7.68 7.77
C VAL A 69 10.28 9.05 8.00
N PHE A 70 9.32 9.15 8.92
CA PHE A 70 8.69 10.43 9.27
C PHE A 70 9.71 11.45 9.71
N GLU A 71 10.64 11.05 10.57
CA GLU A 71 11.70 11.86 11.10
C GLU A 71 12.62 12.39 9.98
N GLU A 72 12.96 11.57 9.00
CA GLU A 72 13.76 12.01 7.85
C GLU A 72 12.99 13.04 7.00
N LEU A 73 11.70 12.82 6.77
CA LEU A 73 10.90 13.66 5.87
C LEU A 73 10.40 14.96 6.50
N HIS A 74 10.32 15.02 7.83
CA HIS A 74 9.70 16.13 8.57
C HIS A 74 10.66 16.91 9.48
N LYS A 75 11.97 16.68 9.35
CA LYS A 75 13.00 17.51 10.00
C LYS A 75 13.38 18.70 9.13
N LYS A 76 13.31 19.91 9.70
CA LYS A 76 13.90 21.10 9.08
C LYS A 76 15.41 21.02 9.22
N LYS A 77 16.12 20.90 8.09
CA LYS A 77 17.58 21.10 8.09
C LYS A 77 17.86 22.60 8.19
N LYS A 78 18.51 23.02 9.27
CA LYS A 78 19.04 24.38 9.39
C LYS A 78 20.19 24.59 8.43
N LYS A 79 20.51 25.86 8.12
CA LYS A 79 21.68 26.23 7.31
C LYS A 79 23.01 25.77 7.94
N ASP A 80 23.04 25.63 9.27
CA ASP A 80 24.18 25.12 10.04
C ASP A 80 24.29 23.57 10.02
N GLY A 81 23.39 22.86 9.34
CA GLY A 81 23.37 21.40 9.27
C GLY A 81 22.62 20.71 10.43
N THR A 82 22.26 21.44 11.48
CA THR A 82 21.48 20.92 12.61
C THR A 82 20.03 20.68 12.20
N ARG A 83 19.40 19.63 12.74
CA ARG A 83 18.00 19.31 12.42
C ARG A 83 17.09 19.80 13.57
N GLU A 84 16.10 20.66 13.29
CA GLU A 84 15.10 21.03 14.30
C GLU A 84 14.10 19.88 14.51
N HIS A 85 13.88 19.55 15.78
CA HIS A 85 12.89 18.56 16.21
C HIS A 85 11.49 19.17 16.18
N TRP A 86 10.77 19.00 15.07
CA TRP A 86 9.31 19.16 15.04
C TRP A 86 8.67 17.79 15.25
N VAL A 87 8.32 17.43 16.49
CA VAL A 87 7.91 16.03 16.73
C VAL A 87 6.90 15.80 17.85
N VAL A 88 5.80 16.57 17.87
CA VAL A 88 4.63 16.22 18.69
C VAL A 88 4.14 14.80 18.38
N THR A 89 4.14 14.39 17.10
CA THR A 89 3.69 13.05 16.67
C THR A 89 4.65 11.91 17.07
N ARG A 90 5.96 12.17 17.22
CA ARG A 90 6.93 11.12 17.59
C ARG A 90 6.97 10.89 19.09
N GLU A 91 6.80 11.94 19.88
CA GLU A 91 6.68 11.82 21.33
C GLU A 91 5.45 10.98 21.66
N ASP A 92 4.30 11.29 21.05
CA ASP A 92 3.08 10.50 21.20
C ASP A 92 3.26 9.05 20.71
N TYR A 93 3.96 8.85 19.58
CA TYR A 93 4.23 7.51 19.06
C TYR A 93 5.16 6.69 19.96
N HIS A 94 6.28 7.25 20.41
CA HIS A 94 7.22 6.55 21.29
C HIS A 94 6.59 6.24 22.64
N LYS A 95 5.81 7.17 23.19
CA LYS A 95 5.03 6.92 24.41
C LYS A 95 4.09 5.75 24.24
N ARG A 96 3.33 5.70 23.15
CA ARG A 96 2.43 4.57 22.84
C ARG A 96 3.18 3.27 22.61
N LEU A 97 4.34 3.32 21.97
CA LEU A 97 5.18 2.15 21.73
C LEU A 97 5.72 1.57 23.05
N GLU A 98 6.15 2.44 23.97
CA GLU A 98 6.60 2.05 25.31
C GLU A 98 5.45 1.46 26.13
N GLU A 99 4.28 2.11 26.13
CA GLU A 99 3.07 1.58 26.77
C GLU A 99 2.67 0.21 26.20
N TRP A 100 2.71 0.05 24.87
CA TRP A 100 2.45 -1.24 24.22
C TRP A 100 3.45 -2.31 24.67
N GLN A 101 4.75 -2.00 24.72
CA GLN A 101 5.78 -2.93 25.17
C GLN A 101 5.56 -3.39 26.63
N GLN A 102 5.05 -2.52 27.50
CA GLN A 102 4.73 -2.87 28.89
C GLN A 102 3.54 -3.84 29.01
N THR A 103 2.64 -3.86 28.02
CA THR A 103 1.48 -4.79 28.00
C THR A 103 1.81 -6.17 27.44
N GLN A 104 2.95 -6.31 26.76
CA GLN A 104 3.34 -7.54 26.08
C GLN A 104 4.32 -8.38 26.91
N PRO A 105 4.40 -9.70 26.66
CA PRO A 105 5.42 -10.54 27.26
C PRO A 105 6.84 -10.01 26.97
N PRO A 106 7.80 -10.21 27.89
CA PRO A 106 9.20 -9.85 27.67
C PRO A 106 9.72 -10.47 26.37
N SER A 107 10.44 -9.70 25.56
CA SER A 107 10.97 -10.09 24.23
C SER A 107 9.95 -10.11 23.07
N THR A 108 8.70 -9.71 23.28
CA THR A 108 7.75 -9.53 22.17
C THR A 108 8.11 -8.29 21.37
N GLN A 109 8.42 -8.46 20.08
CA GLN A 109 8.64 -7.33 19.19
C GLN A 109 7.35 -6.98 18.43
N PRO A 110 7.06 -5.68 18.25
CA PRO A 110 5.88 -5.24 17.50
C PRO A 110 6.03 -5.64 16.03
N THR A 111 4.97 -6.21 15.48
CA THR A 111 4.89 -6.52 14.05
C THR A 111 4.77 -5.21 13.23
N PRO A 112 5.01 -5.24 11.90
CA PRO A 112 4.77 -4.08 11.05
C PRO A 112 3.34 -3.50 11.17
N ASP A 113 2.35 -4.36 11.37
CA ASP A 113 0.95 -3.94 11.55
C ASP A 113 0.71 -3.29 12.92
N ASP A 114 1.35 -3.78 13.99
CA ASP A 114 1.33 -3.13 15.30
C ASP A 114 1.95 -1.73 15.22
N MET A 115 3.11 -1.62 14.57
CA MET A 115 3.82 -0.36 14.37
C MET A 115 2.99 0.65 13.58
N ALA A 116 2.27 0.21 12.55
CA ALA A 116 1.39 1.05 11.77
C ALA A 116 0.12 1.47 12.53
N SER A 117 -0.40 0.59 13.39
CA SER A 117 -1.55 0.87 14.25
C SER A 117 -1.21 1.92 15.32
N LEU A 118 -0.09 1.73 16.02
CA LEU A 118 0.43 2.70 16.99
C LEU A 118 0.70 4.07 16.34
N TRP A 119 1.23 4.08 15.12
CA TRP A 119 1.41 5.30 14.34
C TRP A 119 0.06 5.97 14.02
N THR A 120 -0.91 5.18 13.57
CA THR A 120 -2.27 5.66 13.24
C THR A 120 -2.90 6.34 14.45
N GLU A 121 -2.77 5.77 15.64
CA GLU A 121 -3.26 6.39 16.87
C GLU A 121 -2.51 7.67 17.23
N ALA A 122 -1.17 7.67 17.13
CA ALA A 122 -0.33 8.83 17.44
C ALA A 122 -0.67 10.03 16.54
N VAL A 123 -1.03 9.81 15.27
CA VAL A 123 -1.44 10.89 14.36
C VAL A 123 -2.91 11.32 14.52
N GLY A 124 -3.68 10.66 15.38
CA GLY A 124 -5.10 10.97 15.61
C GLY A 124 -6.08 10.24 14.68
N GLY A 125 -5.67 9.09 14.14
CA GLY A 125 -6.51 8.20 13.34
C GLY A 125 -6.50 8.47 11.84
N ALA A 126 -7.35 7.72 11.13
CA ALA A 126 -7.58 7.90 9.70
C ALA A 126 -8.61 9.01 9.45
N ASN A 127 -8.30 9.92 8.52
CA ASN A 127 -9.23 10.93 8.01
C ASN A 127 -9.56 10.60 6.55
N LYS A 128 -10.85 10.43 6.23
CA LYS A 128 -11.32 10.03 4.88
C LYS A 128 -10.60 8.77 4.35
N GLY A 129 -10.40 7.79 5.23
CA GLY A 129 -9.72 6.53 4.91
C GLY A 129 -8.21 6.66 4.65
N ARG A 130 -7.62 7.80 5.02
CA ARG A 130 -6.18 8.06 4.89
C ARG A 130 -5.57 8.38 6.25
N VAL A 131 -4.45 7.75 6.55
CA VAL A 131 -3.66 8.03 7.73
C VAL A 131 -2.53 8.97 7.33
N TYR A 132 -2.25 9.95 8.19
CA TYR A 132 -1.16 10.89 7.96
C TYR A 132 0.19 10.15 7.87
N GLY A 133 1.00 10.45 6.86
CA GLY A 133 2.25 9.74 6.57
C GLY A 133 2.05 8.40 5.84
N LEU A 134 1.08 7.56 6.21
CA LEU A 134 0.88 6.23 5.61
C LEU A 134 0.02 6.22 4.34
N GLY A 135 -0.76 7.27 4.08
CA GLY A 135 -1.70 7.29 2.96
C GLY A 135 -2.90 6.37 3.20
N VAL A 136 -3.34 5.61 2.20
CA VAL A 136 -4.42 4.63 2.37
C VAL A 136 -3.84 3.40 3.07
N HIS A 137 -3.82 3.43 4.40
CA HIS A 137 -3.41 2.28 5.19
C HIS A 137 -4.59 1.30 5.34
N ARG A 138 -4.42 0.07 4.86
CA ARG A 138 -5.34 -1.03 5.13
C ARG A 138 -4.65 -1.97 6.13
N PRO A 139 -5.13 -2.05 7.38
CA PRO A 139 -4.65 -3.07 8.30
C PRO A 139 -4.82 -4.45 7.67
N THR A 140 -3.78 -5.26 7.67
CA THR A 140 -3.81 -6.62 7.13
C THR A 140 -4.70 -7.48 8.04
N GLY A 141 -6.00 -7.57 7.72
CA GLY A 141 -6.94 -8.45 8.44
C GLY A 141 -8.22 -7.81 8.98
N HIS A 142 -8.46 -6.50 8.80
CA HIS A 142 -9.76 -5.91 9.16
C HIS A 142 -10.70 -5.83 7.95
N PRO A 143 -11.97 -6.27 8.07
CA PRO A 143 -12.93 -6.16 6.98
C PRO A 143 -13.13 -4.69 6.62
N ASN A 144 -12.99 -4.38 5.33
CA ASN A 144 -13.14 -3.04 4.77
C ASN A 144 -14.42 -2.34 5.27
N PRO A 145 -14.32 -1.19 5.95
CA PRO A 145 -15.48 -0.33 6.20
C PRO A 145 -16.06 0.22 4.89
N LEU A 146 -15.23 0.34 3.84
CA LEU A 146 -15.64 0.73 2.49
C LEU A 146 -16.45 -0.35 1.76
N LEU A 147 -16.48 -1.58 2.28
CA LEU A 147 -17.27 -2.69 1.72
C LEU A 147 -18.63 -2.84 2.41
N ALA A 148 -18.96 -1.97 3.38
CA ALA A 148 -20.34 -1.86 3.86
C ALA A 148 -21.28 -1.27 2.80
N ASN A 149 -20.72 -0.60 1.77
CA ASN A 149 -21.48 0.09 0.73
C ASN A 149 -21.30 -0.52 -0.68
N SER A 150 -21.02 -1.83 -0.77
CA SER A 150 -20.94 -2.48 -2.08
C SER A 150 -22.33 -2.55 -2.73
N SER A 151 -22.53 -1.75 -3.79
CA SER A 151 -23.64 -1.87 -4.74
C SER A 151 -23.82 -3.34 -5.18
N PRO A 152 -25.06 -3.84 -5.37
CA PRO A 152 -25.34 -5.23 -5.74
C PRO A 152 -24.48 -5.76 -6.90
N GLN A 153 -24.17 -4.89 -7.85
CA GLN A 153 -23.41 -5.20 -9.06
C GLN A 153 -21.96 -5.66 -8.79
N ASN A 154 -21.33 -5.15 -7.72
CA ASN A 154 -19.97 -5.57 -7.34
C ASN A 154 -19.95 -6.96 -6.68
N LYS A 155 -21.07 -7.41 -6.09
CA LYS A 155 -21.16 -8.74 -5.45
C LYS A 155 -21.32 -9.83 -6.50
N GLU A 156 -22.13 -9.56 -7.51
CA GLU A 156 -22.38 -10.46 -8.64
C GLU A 156 -21.10 -10.70 -9.44
N GLN A 157 -20.37 -9.63 -9.81
CA GLN A 157 -19.09 -9.76 -10.51
C GLN A 157 -18.05 -10.59 -9.75
N MET A 158 -18.00 -10.47 -8.43
CA MET A 158 -17.09 -11.28 -7.61
C MET A 158 -17.52 -12.76 -7.54
N GLU A 159 -18.81 -13.05 -7.56
CA GLU A 159 -19.32 -14.43 -7.61
C GLU A 159 -19.05 -15.07 -8.97
N ASP A 160 -19.23 -14.31 -10.06
CA ASP A 160 -18.91 -14.76 -11.42
C ASP A 160 -17.43 -15.11 -11.55
N MET A 161 -16.53 -14.26 -11.06
CA MET A 161 -15.09 -14.57 -11.04
C MET A 161 -14.78 -15.82 -10.21
N ARG A 162 -15.45 -16.02 -9.07
CA ARG A 162 -15.28 -17.24 -8.26
C ARG A 162 -15.74 -18.49 -9.03
N ASN A 163 -16.85 -18.38 -9.75
CA ASN A 163 -17.39 -19.46 -10.55
C ASN A 163 -16.48 -19.80 -11.74
N GLU A 164 -15.92 -18.79 -12.40
CA GLU A 164 -14.96 -18.97 -13.50
C GLU A 164 -13.68 -19.66 -13.02
N ILE A 165 -13.10 -19.21 -11.90
CA ILE A 165 -11.92 -19.85 -11.31
C ILE A 165 -12.21 -21.32 -10.96
N ARG A 166 -13.41 -21.62 -10.44
CA ARG A 166 -13.81 -23.00 -10.14
C ARG A 166 -13.94 -23.84 -11.41
N GLY A 167 -14.51 -23.29 -12.49
CA GLY A 167 -14.62 -23.95 -13.78
C GLY A 167 -13.26 -24.25 -14.40
N LEU A 168 -12.36 -23.26 -14.43
CA LEU A 168 -10.99 -23.43 -14.94
C LEU A 168 -10.22 -24.50 -14.17
N LYS A 169 -10.35 -24.54 -12.84
CA LYS A 169 -9.73 -25.60 -12.01
C LYS A 169 -10.26 -26.99 -12.34
N GLN A 170 -11.57 -27.13 -12.58
CA GLN A 170 -12.17 -28.40 -12.97
C GLN A 170 -11.70 -28.84 -14.36
N GLN A 171 -11.63 -27.93 -15.33
CA GLN A 171 -11.10 -28.21 -16.66
C GLN A 171 -9.65 -28.66 -16.61
N PHE A 172 -8.79 -27.94 -15.88
CA PHE A 172 -7.39 -28.31 -15.71
C PHE A 172 -7.23 -29.71 -15.12
N ASN A 173 -7.99 -30.03 -14.06
CA ASN A 173 -7.96 -31.36 -13.45
C ASN A 173 -8.45 -32.46 -14.39
N SER A 174 -9.45 -32.17 -15.23
CA SER A 174 -9.94 -33.12 -16.24
C SER A 174 -8.88 -33.39 -17.32
N GLN A 175 -8.26 -32.33 -17.84
CA GLN A 175 -7.16 -32.42 -18.82
C GLN A 175 -5.94 -33.17 -18.26
N TYR A 176 -5.61 -32.92 -16.99
CA TYR A 176 -4.51 -33.63 -16.33
C TYR A 176 -4.79 -35.14 -16.22
N ARG A 177 -6.03 -35.53 -15.93
CA ARG A 177 -6.43 -36.95 -15.86
C ARG A 177 -6.36 -37.63 -17.22
N THR A 178 -6.81 -36.99 -18.29
CA THR A 178 -6.73 -37.55 -19.65
C THR A 178 -5.28 -37.70 -20.09
N PHE A 179 -4.42 -36.71 -19.82
CA PHE A 179 -2.99 -36.78 -20.10
C PHE A 179 -2.32 -37.98 -19.40
N VAL A 180 -2.55 -38.15 -18.09
CA VAL A 180 -2.00 -39.30 -17.34
C VAL A 180 -2.50 -40.63 -17.92
N THR A 181 -3.75 -40.68 -18.38
CA THR A 181 -4.34 -41.89 -18.96
C THR A 181 -3.70 -42.23 -20.30
N MET A 182 -3.52 -41.24 -21.18
CA MET A 182 -2.79 -41.41 -22.45
C MET A 182 -1.33 -41.80 -22.21
N GLN A 183 -0.64 -41.20 -21.23
CA GLN A 183 0.74 -41.56 -20.89
C GLN A 183 0.86 -43.01 -20.40
N LYS A 184 -0.15 -43.54 -19.69
CA LYS A 184 -0.20 -44.95 -19.30
C LYS A 184 -0.47 -45.86 -20.49
N PHE A 185 -1.36 -45.46 -21.39
CA PHE A 185 -1.67 -46.21 -22.61
C PHE A 185 -0.44 -46.34 -23.52
N MET A 186 0.25 -45.22 -23.79
CA MET A 186 1.46 -45.20 -24.61
C MET A 186 2.55 -46.12 -24.04
N ARG A 187 2.83 -46.05 -22.73
CA ARG A 187 3.79 -46.94 -22.07
C ARG A 187 3.42 -48.43 -22.13
N LYS A 188 2.13 -48.76 -22.21
CA LYS A 188 1.67 -50.16 -22.27
C LYS A 188 1.88 -50.75 -23.66
N HIS A 189 1.75 -49.96 -24.72
CA HIS A 189 1.88 -50.40 -26.11
C HIS A 189 3.25 -50.07 -26.73
N GLU A 190 4.16 -49.43 -25.99
CA GLU A 190 5.56 -49.24 -26.38
C GLU A 190 6.34 -50.58 -26.45
N HIS A 191 5.84 -51.63 -25.79
CA HIS A 191 6.44 -52.97 -25.79
C HIS A 191 5.89 -53.92 -26.87
N ASP A 192 4.79 -53.56 -27.55
CA ASP A 192 4.16 -54.43 -28.58
C ASP A 192 4.75 -54.17 -29.99
N LEU A 193 5.72 -53.26 -30.13
CA LEU A 193 6.31 -52.88 -31.43
C LEU A 193 7.79 -53.31 -31.59
N SER A 194 8.35 -54.08 -30.64
CA SER A 194 9.73 -54.58 -30.74
C SER A 194 9.87 -56.05 -31.16
N ASP A 195 8.77 -56.79 -31.32
CA ASP A 195 8.81 -58.25 -31.50
C ASP A 195 8.47 -58.71 -32.95
N ASP A 196 8.39 -57.78 -33.93
CA ASP A 196 8.11 -58.09 -35.35
C ASP A 196 9.34 -57.87 -36.27
N GLU A 197 10.55 -58.12 -35.79
CA GLU A 197 11.77 -58.13 -36.62
C GLU A 197 12.59 -59.40 -36.36
N ASP A 198 11.98 -60.58 -36.47
CA ASP A 198 12.71 -61.86 -36.42
C ASP A 198 12.00 -62.95 -37.25
N GLU A 199 11.64 -62.69 -38.52
CA GLU A 199 11.32 -63.81 -39.44
C GLU A 199 11.39 -63.46 -40.93
N GLN A 200 12.58 -63.15 -41.46
CA GLN A 200 12.89 -63.51 -42.86
C GLN A 200 14.36 -63.35 -43.22
N THR A 201 15.15 -64.42 -43.04
CA THR A 201 16.20 -64.79 -44.00
C THR A 201 16.47 -66.30 -43.94
N GLU A 202 15.75 -67.09 -44.73
CA GLU A 202 16.25 -68.41 -45.15
C GLU A 202 15.73 -68.76 -46.55
N SER A 203 16.63 -69.32 -47.39
CA SER A 203 16.45 -69.92 -48.74
C SER A 203 16.16 -68.93 -49.89
N ASP A 204 16.81 -68.94 -51.06
CA ASP A 204 17.51 -69.98 -51.82
C ASP A 204 18.47 -69.37 -52.87
N VAL A 205 19.55 -70.11 -53.18
CA VAL A 205 20.33 -70.22 -54.44
C VAL A 205 20.88 -68.99 -55.16
#